data_AF-A0A8H7GLK2-F1
#
_entry.id   AF-A0A8H7GLK2-F1
#
_cell.length_a   1.000
_cell.length_b   1.000
_cell.length_c   1.000
_cell.angle_alpha   90.00
_cell.angle_beta   90.00
_cell.angle_gamma   90.00
#
_symmetry.space_group_name_H-M   'P 1'
#
loop_
_entity.id
_entity.type
_entity.pdbx_description
1 polymer ?
#
loop_
_entity_poly.entity_id
_entity_poly.type
_entity_poly.pdbx_seq_one_letter_code
_entity_poly.pdbx_strand_id
1 'polypeptide(L)'
;MPEKELNYITSVEPVSVDEKGGVTVDVFEAHDNGESMTRWESFVDGFKRVDMDALGIDPNLSDVEKAAIVTANTPLSRSLKGRHLQMIAIGGSIGTGLFIGSGKVLKHGGPASVLIAYILIGSMIYSTVHALGELAITFPVSGAFFDL
;
A
#
# COMPACT_ATOMS: atom_id res chain seq x y z
N MET A 1 -6.15 43.35 -21.33
CA MET A 1 -5.38 42.10 -21.14
C MET A 1 -5.99 41.37 -19.97
N PRO A 2 -6.35 40.07 -20.11
CA PRO A 2 -7.47 39.48 -19.38
C PRO A 2 -7.08 38.92 -18.01
N GLU A 3 -7.96 39.21 -17.05
CA GLU A 3 -8.01 38.94 -15.61
C GLU A 3 -7.94 37.44 -15.19
N LYS A 4 -7.68 36.53 -16.12
CA LYS A 4 -7.82 35.08 -15.92
C LYS A 4 -6.55 34.40 -15.36
N GLU A 5 -5.39 35.03 -15.54
CA GLU A 5 -4.08 34.51 -15.08
C GLU A 5 -3.84 34.77 -13.58
N LEU A 6 -4.49 35.79 -12.99
CA LEU A 6 -4.25 36.21 -11.61
C LEU A 6 -4.98 35.34 -10.56
N ASN A 7 -6.01 34.61 -10.99
CA ASN A 7 -6.78 33.73 -10.12
C ASN A 7 -6.15 32.34 -9.95
N TYR A 8 -5.10 32.01 -10.72
CA TYR A 8 -4.45 30.69 -10.68
C TYR A 8 -3.37 30.59 -9.60
N ILE A 9 -2.85 31.72 -9.13
CA ILE A 9 -1.85 31.80 -8.04
C ILE A 9 -2.49 31.91 -6.65
N THR A 10 -3.80 32.14 -6.56
CA THR A 10 -4.53 32.44 -5.30
C THR A 10 -5.37 31.27 -4.76
N SER A 11 -5.51 30.15 -5.49
CA SER A 11 -6.24 28.97 -4.99
C SER A 11 -5.38 27.99 -4.17
N VAL A 12 -4.20 28.41 -3.71
CA VAL A 12 -3.48 27.70 -2.64
C VAL A 12 -4.22 28.02 -1.34
N GLU A 13 -4.80 26.98 -0.75
CA GLU A 13 -5.63 27.03 0.47
C GLU A 13 -4.99 27.86 1.60
N PRO A 14 -5.80 28.54 2.44
CA PRO A 14 -5.29 29.32 3.56
C PRO A 14 -4.69 28.38 4.61
N VAL A 15 -3.36 28.40 4.72
CA VAL A 15 -2.64 27.78 5.85
C VAL A 15 -3.02 28.56 7.12
N SER A 16 -3.90 28.00 7.95
CA SER A 16 -4.19 28.49 9.30
C SER A 16 -3.16 27.92 10.27
N VAL A 17 -2.33 28.82 10.81
CA VAL A 17 -1.30 28.49 11.80
C VAL A 17 -1.93 28.61 13.19
N ASP A 18 -2.09 27.50 13.90
CA ASP A 18 -2.43 27.51 15.33
C ASP A 18 -1.26 28.11 16.14
N GLU A 19 -1.56 28.83 17.22
CA GLU A 19 -0.63 29.61 18.05
C GLU A 19 0.45 28.73 18.74
N LYS A 20 0.41 27.40 18.54
CA LYS A 20 1.36 26.40 19.04
C LYS A 20 2.05 25.56 17.96
N GLY A 21 2.06 26.00 16.70
CA GLY A 21 2.95 25.48 15.66
C GLY A 21 2.63 24.07 15.13
N GLY A 22 1.38 23.61 15.27
CA GLY A 22 0.90 22.40 14.60
C GLY A 22 0.31 22.72 13.22
N VAL A 23 0.74 22.00 12.18
CA VAL A 23 0.12 22.03 10.85
C VAL A 23 -0.94 20.93 10.78
N THR A 24 -2.21 21.30 10.67
CA THR A 24 -3.32 20.36 10.40
C THR A 24 -3.81 20.56 8.97
N VAL A 25 -3.81 19.48 8.19
CA VAL A 25 -4.45 19.43 6.87
C VAL A 25 -5.87 18.95 7.11
N ASP A 26 -6.85 19.81 6.86
CA ASP A 26 -8.26 19.42 6.87
C ASP A 26 -8.48 18.44 5.71
N VAL A 27 -8.57 17.15 6.04
CA VAL A 27 -8.87 16.10 5.07
C VAL A 27 -10.30 16.31 4.60
N PHE A 28 -10.40 16.91 3.43
CA PHE A 28 -11.60 17.16 2.64
C PHE A 28 -12.63 16.04 2.78
N GLU A 29 -13.82 16.45 3.20
CA GLU A 29 -14.98 15.61 3.44
C GLU A 29 -15.38 14.89 2.15
N ALA A 30 -15.03 13.61 2.05
CA ALA A 30 -15.52 12.75 0.99
C ALA A 30 -17.04 12.59 1.19
N HIS A 31 -17.80 13.26 0.34
CA HIS A 31 -19.24 13.11 0.23
C HIS A 31 -19.57 11.69 -0.26
N ASP A 32 -19.65 10.74 0.69
CA ASP A 32 -20.09 9.37 0.46
C ASP A 32 -21.62 9.34 0.26
N ASN A 33 -22.04 9.63 -0.96
CA ASN A 33 -23.38 9.33 -1.44
C ASN A 33 -23.24 8.43 -2.67
N GLY A 34 -23.10 7.13 -2.45
CA GLY A 34 -23.04 6.11 -3.49
C GLY A 34 -23.48 4.75 -2.96
N GLU A 35 -24.36 4.09 -3.70
CA GLU A 35 -25.14 2.91 -3.33
C GLU A 35 -24.32 1.74 -2.74
N SER A 36 -25.00 0.86 -2.00
CA SER A 36 -24.42 -0.35 -1.40
C SER A 36 -23.94 -1.35 -2.47
N MET A 37 -22.72 -1.14 -2.98
CA MET A 37 -22.13 -2.02 -3.99
C MET A 37 -21.85 -3.40 -3.43
N THR A 38 -22.18 -4.43 -4.21
CA THR A 38 -21.88 -5.82 -3.85
C THR A 38 -20.35 -6.03 -3.84
N ARG A 39 -19.83 -6.93 -2.99
CA ARG A 39 -18.38 -7.23 -2.91
C ARG A 39 -17.73 -7.65 -4.24
N TRP A 40 -18.52 -8.15 -5.17
CA TRP A 40 -18.09 -8.51 -6.53
C TRP A 40 -18.08 -7.33 -7.48
N GLU A 41 -19.03 -6.41 -7.35
CA GLU A 41 -19.09 -5.21 -8.19
C GLU A 41 -17.94 -4.28 -7.86
N SER A 42 -17.64 -4.06 -6.57
CA SER A 42 -16.45 -3.32 -6.15
C SER A 42 -15.13 -3.96 -6.57
N PHE A 43 -15.08 -5.29 -6.69
CA PHE A 43 -13.91 -5.99 -7.23
C PHE A 43 -13.77 -5.75 -8.74
N VAL A 44 -14.84 -5.89 -9.51
CA VAL A 44 -14.84 -5.66 -10.96
C VAL A 44 -14.61 -4.18 -11.29
N ASP A 45 -15.13 -3.28 -10.47
CA ASP A 45 -14.94 -1.83 -10.58
C ASP A 45 -13.47 -1.44 -10.35
N GLY A 46 -12.75 -2.16 -9.49
CA GLY A 46 -11.30 -2.00 -9.32
C GLY A 46 -10.47 -2.35 -10.57
N PHE A 47 -11.05 -3.01 -11.58
CA PHE A 47 -10.42 -3.25 -12.88
C PHE A 47 -10.86 -2.27 -13.96
N LYS A 48 -11.83 -1.38 -13.68
CA LYS A 48 -12.15 -0.30 -14.62
C LYS A 48 -11.02 0.72 -14.62
N ARG A 49 -10.80 1.31 -15.79
CA ARG A 49 -9.78 2.36 -15.95
C ARG A 49 -10.24 3.60 -15.20
N VAL A 50 -9.31 4.28 -14.54
CA VAL A 50 -9.55 5.61 -13.97
C VAL A 50 -9.96 6.54 -15.10
N ASP A 51 -11.13 7.17 -14.96
CA ASP A 51 -11.64 8.16 -15.91
C ASP A 51 -10.77 9.43 -15.83
N MET A 52 -9.89 9.60 -16.80
CA MET A 52 -8.92 10.70 -16.88
C MET A 52 -9.58 12.07 -17.05
N ASP A 53 -10.84 12.09 -17.51
CA ASP A 53 -11.61 13.31 -17.82
C ASP A 53 -12.15 13.99 -16.55
N ALA A 54 -12.25 13.26 -15.43
CA ALA A 54 -12.70 13.78 -14.13
C ALA A 54 -11.61 14.55 -13.35
N LEU A 55 -10.34 14.46 -13.78
CA LEU A 55 -9.18 15.06 -13.12
C LEU A 55 -8.82 16.47 -13.64
N GLY A 56 -9.60 17.06 -14.56
CA GLY A 56 -9.37 18.43 -15.03
C GLY A 56 -8.03 18.65 -15.74
N ILE A 57 -7.47 17.61 -16.36
CA ILE A 57 -6.14 17.64 -16.99
C ILE A 57 -6.22 18.36 -18.35
N ASP A 58 -5.41 19.40 -18.55
CA ASP A 58 -5.33 20.12 -19.82
C ASP A 58 -5.00 19.14 -20.98
N PRO A 59 -5.78 19.12 -22.07
CA PRO A 59 -5.56 18.23 -23.20
C PRO A 59 -4.17 18.40 -23.86
N ASN A 60 -3.46 19.52 -23.66
CA ASN A 60 -2.14 19.78 -24.25
C ASN A 60 -0.92 19.30 -23.44
N LEU A 61 -1.11 18.64 -22.29
CA LEU A 61 0.02 18.12 -21.51
C LEU A 61 0.67 16.87 -22.15
N SER A 62 1.98 16.69 -21.99
CA SER A 62 2.67 15.49 -22.47
C SER A 62 2.19 14.23 -21.74
N ASP A 63 2.17 13.07 -22.40
CA ASP A 63 1.69 11.81 -21.82
C ASP A 63 2.40 11.44 -20.50
N VAL A 64 3.65 11.90 -20.34
CA VAL A 64 4.46 11.70 -19.13
C VAL A 64 3.98 12.57 -17.97
N GLU A 65 3.65 13.84 -18.24
CA GLU A 65 3.10 14.76 -17.24
C GLU A 65 1.67 14.38 -16.85
N LYS A 66 0.86 13.91 -17.82
CA LYS A 66 -0.49 13.37 -17.54
C LYS A 66 -0.41 12.17 -16.60
N ALA A 67 0.48 11.20 -16.87
CA ALA A 67 0.67 10.05 -16.01
C ALA A 67 1.16 10.43 -14.60
N ALA A 68 2.04 11.42 -14.49
CA ALA A 68 2.54 11.92 -13.22
C ALA A 68 1.43 12.59 -12.38
N ILE A 69 0.61 13.45 -12.99
CA ILE A 69 -0.50 14.15 -12.31
C ILE A 69 -1.60 13.17 -11.89
N VAL A 70 -1.94 12.19 -12.73
CA VAL A 70 -2.93 11.14 -12.38
C VAL A 70 -2.44 10.30 -11.22
N THR A 71 -1.15 9.93 -11.21
CA THR A 71 -0.57 9.14 -10.12
C THR A 71 -0.47 9.96 -8.83
N ALA A 72 -0.16 11.25 -8.92
CA ALA A 72 -0.07 12.16 -7.77
C ALA A 72 -1.45 12.50 -7.17
N ASN A 73 -2.48 12.63 -8.00
CA ASN A 73 -3.84 12.99 -7.58
C ASN A 73 -4.76 11.78 -7.38
N THR A 74 -4.30 10.55 -7.66
CA THR A 74 -5.02 9.35 -7.24
C THR A 74 -4.82 9.21 -5.73
N PRO A 75 -5.85 9.38 -4.89
CA PRO A 75 -5.73 9.05 -3.49
C PRO A 75 -5.53 7.54 -3.40
N LEU A 76 -4.28 7.11 -3.22
CA LEU A 76 -4.01 5.72 -2.89
C LEU A 76 -4.83 5.43 -1.62
N SER A 77 -5.81 4.53 -1.75
CA SER A 77 -6.62 4.11 -0.62
C SER A 77 -5.67 3.48 0.40
N ARG A 78 -5.25 4.28 1.38
CA ARG A 78 -4.30 3.89 2.43
C ARG A 78 -4.96 2.97 3.47
N SER A 79 -6.06 2.31 3.08
CA SER A 79 -6.91 1.48 3.93
C SER A 79 -6.71 -0.01 3.63
N LEU A 80 -5.47 -0.49 3.75
CA LEU A 80 -5.21 -1.93 3.78
C LEU A 80 -5.73 -2.51 5.09
N LYS A 81 -6.90 -3.16 5.01
CA LYS A 81 -7.48 -3.92 6.12
C LYS A 81 -6.50 -4.99 6.59
N GLY A 82 -6.44 -5.28 7.89
CA GLY A 82 -5.50 -6.26 8.48
C GLY A 82 -5.51 -7.63 7.80
N ARG A 83 -6.66 -8.07 7.27
CA ARG A 83 -6.80 -9.30 6.47
C ARG A 83 -5.96 -9.30 5.18
N HIS A 84 -5.81 -8.15 4.52
CA HIS A 84 -5.02 -8.05 3.29
C HIS A 84 -3.53 -8.12 3.62
N LEU A 85 -3.09 -7.48 4.71
CA LEU A 85 -1.72 -7.63 5.21
C LEU A 85 -1.41 -9.09 5.57
N GLN A 86 -2.34 -9.78 6.22
CA GLN A 86 -2.18 -11.21 6.50
C GLN A 86 -2.09 -12.05 5.22
N MET A 87 -2.91 -11.80 4.21
CA MET A 87 -2.81 -12.51 2.93
C MET A 87 -1.48 -12.25 2.22
N ILE A 88 -0.97 -11.01 2.27
CA ILE A 88 0.35 -10.67 1.71
C ILE A 88 1.46 -11.42 2.47
N ALA A 89 1.41 -11.43 3.80
CA ALA A 89 2.39 -12.14 4.63
C ALA A 89 2.39 -13.65 4.36
N ILE A 90 1.21 -14.28 4.24
CA ILE A 90 1.09 -15.71 3.91
C ILE A 90 1.60 -15.99 2.49
N GLY A 91 1.22 -15.16 1.52
CA GLY A 91 1.63 -15.32 0.12
C GLY A 91 3.14 -15.19 -0.07
N GLY A 92 3.77 -14.22 0.60
CA GLY A 92 5.22 -14.03 0.55
C GLY A 92 6.01 -15.11 1.30
N SER A 93 5.50 -15.58 2.45
CA SER A 93 6.21 -16.56 3.28
C SER A 93 6.14 -18.00 2.76
N ILE A 94 5.02 -18.42 2.16
CA ILE A 94 4.92 -19.76 1.54
C ILE A 94 5.71 -19.77 0.22
N GLY A 95 5.46 -18.78 -0.64
CA GLY A 95 6.15 -18.59 -1.92
C GLY A 95 6.22 -19.83 -2.83
N THR A 96 6.93 -19.71 -3.95
CA THR A 96 7.25 -20.85 -4.82
C THR A 96 8.44 -21.66 -4.30
N GLY A 97 9.27 -21.03 -3.45
CA GLY A 97 10.49 -21.62 -2.90
C GLY A 97 10.24 -22.89 -2.09
N LEU A 98 9.14 -22.96 -1.34
CA LEU A 98 8.77 -24.17 -0.60
C LEU A 98 8.57 -25.35 -1.55
N PHE A 99 7.87 -25.16 -2.67
CA PHE A 99 7.58 -26.24 -3.61
C PHE A 99 8.80 -26.67 -4.42
N ILE A 100 9.60 -25.71 -4.89
CA ILE A 100 10.80 -25.96 -5.70
C ILE A 100 11.89 -26.64 -4.86
N GLY A 101 12.06 -26.21 -3.61
CA GLY A 101 13.02 -26.80 -2.68
C GLY A 101 12.60 -28.18 -2.19
N SER A 102 11.33 -28.34 -1.79
CA SER A 102 10.84 -29.55 -1.12
C SER A 102 10.91 -30.80 -1.99
N GLY A 103 10.72 -30.69 -3.31
CA GLY A 103 10.76 -31.85 -4.21
C GLY A 103 12.11 -32.59 -4.17
N LYS A 104 13.22 -31.85 -4.07
CA LYS A 104 14.57 -32.44 -4.02
C LYS A 104 14.88 -33.05 -2.65
N VAL A 105 14.57 -32.35 -1.56
CA VAL A 105 14.81 -32.87 -0.20
C VAL A 105 13.90 -34.06 0.14
N LEU A 106 12.66 -34.09 -0.36
CA LEU A 106 11.76 -35.21 -0.14
C LEU A 106 12.25 -36.48 -0.85
N LYS A 107 12.77 -36.36 -2.08
CA LYS A 107 13.31 -37.49 -2.85
C LYS A 107 14.59 -38.08 -2.24
N HIS A 108 15.47 -37.24 -1.70
CA HIS A 108 16.77 -37.68 -1.19
C HIS A 108 16.77 -38.01 0.31
N GLY A 109 16.05 -37.24 1.13
CA GLY A 109 16.05 -37.37 2.59
C GLY A 109 14.88 -38.19 3.14
N GLY A 110 13.88 -38.52 2.33
CA GLY A 110 12.64 -39.16 2.79
C GLY A 110 11.73 -38.22 3.61
N PRO A 111 10.47 -38.60 3.84
CA PRO A 111 9.46 -37.71 4.45
C PRO A 111 9.74 -37.36 5.92
N ALA A 112 10.38 -38.25 6.67
CA ALA A 112 10.68 -38.02 8.09
C ALA A 112 11.71 -36.91 8.31
N SER A 113 12.75 -36.83 7.46
CA SER A 113 13.81 -35.82 7.61
C SER A 113 13.30 -34.41 7.29
N VAL A 114 12.40 -34.26 6.32
CA VAL A 114 11.79 -32.96 5.96
C VAL A 114 10.96 -32.41 7.12
N LEU A 115 10.21 -33.27 7.81
CA LEU A 115 9.39 -32.85 8.95
C LEU A 115 10.25 -32.43 10.16
N ILE A 116 11.32 -33.19 10.45
CA ILE A 116 12.26 -32.84 11.53
C ILE A 116 12.98 -31.53 11.21
N ALA A 117 13.48 -31.36 9.98
CA ALA A 117 14.14 -30.14 9.55
C ALA A 117 13.20 -28.93 9.60
N TYR A 118 11.94 -29.08 9.21
CA TYR A 118 10.93 -28.02 9.25
C TYR A 118 10.65 -27.56 10.68
N ILE A 119 10.54 -28.48 11.65
CA ILE A 119 10.33 -28.12 13.06
C ILE A 119 11.56 -27.42 13.64
N LEU A 120 12.76 -27.96 13.39
CA LEU A 120 14.01 -27.41 13.92
C LEU A 120 14.25 -25.99 13.39
N ILE A 121 14.18 -25.79 12.07
CA ILE A 121 14.36 -24.47 11.45
C ILE A 121 13.20 -23.55 11.80
N GLY A 122 11.97 -24.05 11.80
CA GLY A 122 10.77 -23.30 12.16
C GLY A 122 10.84 -22.72 13.57
N SER A 123 11.35 -23.48 14.54
CA SER A 123 11.56 -23.00 15.91
C SER A 123 12.58 -21.87 16.02
N MET A 124 13.69 -21.95 15.27
CA MET A 124 14.70 -20.89 15.19
C MET A 124 14.10 -19.61 14.58
N ILE A 125 13.40 -19.74 13.46
CA ILE A 125 12.77 -18.61 12.76
C ILE A 125 11.66 -17.99 13.62
N TYR A 126 10.87 -18.81 14.31
CA TYR A 126 9.82 -18.32 15.22
C TYR A 126 10.40 -17.38 16.29
N SER A 127 11.53 -17.75 16.89
CA SER A 127 12.21 -16.89 17.86
C SER A 127 12.67 -15.58 17.23
N THR A 128 13.21 -15.61 16.01
CA THR A 128 13.64 -14.41 15.28
C THR A 128 12.46 -13.49 14.96
N VAL A 129 11.36 -14.03 14.44
CA VAL A 129 10.17 -13.24 14.08
C VAL A 129 9.50 -12.65 15.32
N HIS A 130 9.49 -13.38 16.44
CA HIS A 130 8.98 -12.85 17.70
C HIS A 130 9.80 -11.66 18.20
N ALA A 131 11.14 -11.77 18.18
CA ALA A 131 12.03 -10.65 18.54
C ALA A 131 11.89 -9.46 17.59
N LEU A 132 11.74 -9.71 16.28
CA LEU A 132 11.48 -8.66 15.29
C LEU A 132 10.12 -7.99 15.49
N GLY A 133 9.11 -8.73 15.97
CA GLY A 133 7.79 -8.18 16.30
C GLY A 133 7.86 -7.15 17.43
N GLU A 134 8.58 -7.47 18.51
CA GLU A 134 8.82 -6.54 19.63
C GLU A 134 9.61 -5.29 19.18
N LEU A 135 10.56 -5.45 18.27
CA LEU A 135 11.30 -4.33 17.69
C LEU A 135 10.41 -3.46 16.78
N ALA A 136 9.55 -4.08 15.97
CA ALA A 136 8.67 -3.40 15.01
C ALA A 136 7.61 -2.52 15.69
N ILE A 137 7.14 -2.91 16.88
CA ILE A 137 6.23 -2.07 17.69
C ILE A 137 6.98 -0.92 18.40
N THR A 138 8.25 -1.13 18.77
CA THR A 138 9.05 -0.15 19.50
C THR A 138 9.50 1.01 18.60
N PHE A 139 9.80 0.71 17.33
CA PHE A 139 10.22 1.71 16.34
C PHE A 139 9.29 1.68 15.11
N PRO A 140 8.12 2.35 15.16
CA PRO A 140 7.20 2.40 14.03
C PRO A 140 7.70 3.41 12.98
N VAL A 141 8.78 3.04 12.26
CA VAL A 141 9.28 3.81 11.12
C VAL A 141 8.54 3.38 9.85
N SER A 142 8.06 4.36 9.08
CA SER A 142 7.42 4.12 7.79
C SER A 142 8.50 3.88 6.72
N GLY A 143 9.11 2.69 6.72
CA GLY A 143 10.20 2.32 5.82
C GLY A 143 10.67 0.86 6.05
N ALA A 144 11.40 0.28 5.09
CA ALA A 144 12.05 -1.02 5.29
C ALA A 144 13.15 -0.89 6.37
N PHE A 145 13.52 -1.99 7.04
CA PHE A 145 14.52 -2.03 8.12
C PHE A 145 15.93 -1.53 7.76
N PHE A 146 16.15 -0.97 6.56
CA PHE A 146 17.43 -0.43 6.10
C PHE A 146 17.63 1.05 6.48
N ASP A 147 16.56 1.79 6.77
CA ASP A 147 16.61 3.24 7.08
C ASP A 147 16.98 3.55 8.56
N LEU A 148 17.59 2.57 9.25
CA LEU A 148 18.00 2.63 10.65
C LEU A 148 19.52 2.49 10.75
#